data_AF-A0A2N3F0W8-F1
#
_entry.id   AF-A0A2N3F0W8-F1
#
_cell.length_a   1.000
_cell.length_b   1.000
_cell.length_c   1.000
_cell.angle_alpha   90.00
_cell.angle_beta   90.00
_cell.angle_gamma   90.00
#
_symmetry.space_group_name_H-M   'P 1'
#
loop_
_entity.id
_entity.type
_entity.pdbx_description
1 polymer ?
#
loop_
_entity_poly.entity_id
_entity_poly.type
_entity_poly.pdbx_seq_one_letter_code
_entity_poly.pdbx_strand_id
1 'polypeptide(L)'
;MMLMPATGMAQEIVFDIAPVEACIRAGGGEACAGKASERCIEATPGGYTTVGMGACADRERAYWDGWLNAVYQQLYARLAAQDAQAPTYAPKEAEALREMQRAWIGFRDAKCGYEAAQWGGGTGAGPASVTCHLHETARQMLYLQSSRLGD
;
A
#
# COMPACT_ATOMS: atom_id res chain seq x y z
N MET A 1 16.24 -39.24 23.83
CA MET A 1 15.24 -38.14 23.82
C MET A 1 15.49 -37.34 22.55
N MET A 2 14.79 -37.65 21.46
CA MET A 2 14.94 -36.93 20.19
C MET A 2 14.16 -35.63 20.26
N LEU A 3 14.84 -34.48 20.10
CA LEU A 3 14.20 -33.19 19.82
C LEU A 3 13.57 -33.27 18.42
N MET A 4 12.26 -33.10 18.32
CA MET A 4 11.63 -32.81 17.04
C MET A 4 11.85 -31.32 16.70
N PRO A 5 12.19 -30.98 15.44
CA PRO A 5 12.26 -29.60 15.01
C PRO A 5 10.83 -29.03 14.95
N ALA A 6 10.61 -27.90 15.61
CA ALA A 6 9.38 -27.14 15.44
C ALA A 6 9.39 -26.54 14.03
N THR A 7 8.63 -27.12 13.11
CA THR A 7 8.25 -26.44 11.87
C THR A 7 7.42 -25.22 12.28
N GLY A 8 8.00 -24.02 12.10
CA GLY A 8 7.29 -22.77 12.28
C GLY A 8 6.09 -22.76 11.32
N MET A 9 4.89 -22.86 11.88
CA MET A 9 3.66 -22.66 11.13
C MET A 9 3.61 -21.18 10.75
N ALA A 10 4.04 -20.84 9.54
CA ALA A 10 3.52 -19.65 8.90
C ALA A 10 2.00 -19.81 8.91
N GLN A 11 1.29 -18.95 9.64
CA GLN A 11 -0.16 -18.98 9.67
C GLN A 11 -0.66 -18.84 8.23
N GLU A 12 -1.33 -19.86 7.73
CA GLU A 12 -1.89 -19.86 6.38
C GLU A 12 -3.05 -18.84 6.36
N ILE A 13 -2.75 -17.63 5.91
CA ILE A 13 -3.76 -16.58 5.76
C ILE A 13 -4.64 -16.88 4.54
N VAL A 14 -5.96 -16.78 4.72
CA VAL A 14 -6.93 -16.92 3.64
C VAL A 14 -7.12 -15.53 3.02
N PHE A 15 -6.49 -15.29 1.87
CA PHE A 15 -6.46 -13.97 1.25
C PHE A 15 -6.90 -14.00 -0.22
N ASP A 16 -7.75 -13.04 -0.60
CA ASP A 16 -8.15 -12.76 -1.98
C ASP A 16 -8.24 -11.24 -2.20
N ILE A 17 -7.60 -10.74 -3.26
CA ILE A 17 -7.61 -9.31 -3.63
C ILE A 17 -8.90 -8.90 -4.36
N ALA A 18 -9.68 -9.85 -4.87
CA ALA A 18 -10.86 -9.59 -5.70
C ALA A 18 -11.86 -8.55 -5.14
N PRO A 19 -12.12 -8.45 -3.80
CA PRO A 19 -12.98 -7.41 -3.25
C PRO A 19 -12.49 -5.99 -3.51
N VAL A 20 -11.17 -5.78 -3.48
CA VAL A 20 -10.53 -4.49 -3.77
C VAL A 20 -10.67 -4.17 -5.25
N GLU A 21 -10.33 -5.12 -6.12
CA GLU A 21 -10.42 -4.91 -7.58
C GLU A 21 -11.86 -4.63 -8.04
N ALA A 22 -12.83 -5.34 -7.47
CA ALA A 22 -14.24 -5.10 -7.74
C ALA A 22 -14.67 -3.69 -7.32
N CYS A 23 -14.19 -3.22 -6.16
CA CYS A 23 -14.43 -1.86 -5.70
C CYS A 23 -13.79 -0.81 -6.62
N ILE A 24 -12.55 -1.02 -7.06
CA ILE A 24 -11.86 -0.10 -7.99
C ILE A 24 -12.64 0.00 -9.30
N ARG A 25 -13.09 -1.14 -9.86
CA ARG A 25 -13.93 -1.17 -11.07
C ARG A 25 -15.27 -0.43 -10.89
N ALA A 26 -15.81 -0.41 -9.67
CA ALA A 26 -17.02 0.32 -9.32
C ALA A 26 -16.77 1.81 -9.01
N GLY A 27 -15.53 2.31 -9.13
CA GLY A 27 -15.20 3.71 -8.86
C GLY A 27 -15.16 4.06 -7.36
N GLY A 28 -14.94 3.09 -6.48
CA GLY A 28 -14.95 3.32 -5.03
C GLY A 28 -13.78 4.13 -4.47
N GLY A 29 -12.76 4.42 -5.29
CA GLY A 29 -11.62 5.26 -4.90
C GLY A 29 -10.92 4.78 -3.63
N GLU A 30 -10.64 5.70 -2.70
CA GLU A 30 -9.94 5.40 -1.45
C GLU A 30 -10.70 4.40 -0.56
N ALA A 31 -12.03 4.30 -0.69
CA ALA A 31 -12.85 3.37 0.09
C ALA A 31 -12.64 1.88 -0.28
N CYS A 32 -11.85 1.61 -1.33
CA CYS A 32 -11.45 0.25 -1.70
C CYS A 32 -10.35 -0.31 -0.82
N ALA A 33 -9.52 0.56 -0.22
CA ALA A 33 -8.46 0.13 0.67
C ALA A 33 -9.05 -0.49 1.94
N GLY A 34 -8.56 -1.69 2.30
CA GLY A 34 -8.93 -2.45 3.49
C GLY A 34 -9.93 -3.57 3.19
N LYS A 35 -10.60 -3.57 2.04
CA LYS A 35 -11.65 -4.56 1.75
C LYS A 35 -11.15 -6.00 1.70
N ALA A 36 -9.96 -6.25 1.17
CA ALA A 36 -9.40 -7.60 1.13
C ALA A 36 -8.85 -8.01 2.50
N SER A 37 -8.26 -7.07 3.23
CA SER A 37 -7.79 -7.24 4.61
C SER A 37 -8.93 -7.62 5.55
N GLU A 38 -10.08 -6.92 5.47
CA GLU A 38 -11.29 -7.23 6.24
C GLU A 38 -11.76 -8.67 6.00
N ARG A 39 -11.88 -9.07 4.72
CA ARG A 39 -12.27 -10.45 4.36
C ARG A 39 -11.25 -11.48 4.81
N CYS A 40 -9.97 -11.15 4.72
CA CYS A 40 -8.89 -12.02 5.19
C CYS A 40 -8.97 -12.23 6.71
N ILE A 41 -9.24 -11.17 7.48
CA ILE A 41 -9.41 -11.23 8.95
C ILE A 41 -10.60 -12.12 9.30
N GLU A 42 -11.74 -11.98 8.61
CA GLU A 42 -12.95 -12.79 8.81
C GLU A 42 -12.72 -14.27 8.48
N ALA A 43 -12.02 -14.56 7.38
CA ALA A 43 -11.88 -15.91 6.85
C ALA A 43 -10.71 -16.71 7.45
N THR A 44 -9.73 -16.05 8.06
CA THR A 44 -8.51 -16.70 8.59
C THR A 44 -8.68 -17.08 10.06
N PRO A 45 -8.43 -18.35 10.45
CA PRO A 45 -8.30 -18.71 11.86
C PRO A 45 -7.20 -17.88 12.55
N GLY A 46 -7.58 -17.12 13.58
CA GLY A 46 -6.65 -16.17 14.23
C GLY A 46 -6.51 -14.82 13.52
N GLY A 47 -7.32 -14.54 12.51
CA GLY A 47 -7.34 -13.25 11.79
C GLY A 47 -7.60 -12.04 12.70
N TYR A 48 -8.39 -12.22 13.78
CA TYR A 48 -8.64 -11.18 14.78
C TYR A 48 -7.53 -11.01 15.83
N THR A 49 -6.46 -11.81 15.77
CA THR A 49 -5.26 -11.55 16.59
C THR A 49 -4.49 -10.38 16.01
N THR A 50 -3.67 -9.70 16.82
CA THR A 50 -2.82 -8.61 16.33
C THR A 50 -1.88 -9.10 15.22
N VAL A 51 -1.38 -10.33 15.31
CA VAL A 51 -0.55 -10.93 14.25
C VAL A 51 -1.37 -11.16 12.97
N GLY A 52 -2.57 -11.72 13.09
CA GLY A 52 -3.46 -11.97 11.95
C GLY A 52 -3.91 -10.69 11.25
N MET A 53 -4.33 -9.68 12.01
CA MET A 53 -4.72 -8.37 11.48
C MET A 53 -3.56 -7.71 10.73
N GLY A 54 -2.36 -7.73 11.31
CA GLY A 54 -1.16 -7.22 10.67
C GLY A 54 -0.85 -7.96 9.37
N ALA A 55 -0.91 -9.30 9.37
CA ALA A 55 -0.61 -10.11 8.19
C ALA A 55 -1.61 -9.90 7.03
N CYS A 56 -2.91 -9.80 7.33
CA CYS A 56 -3.95 -9.53 6.33
C CYS A 56 -3.79 -8.11 5.72
N ALA A 57 -3.53 -7.11 6.56
CA ALA A 57 -3.29 -5.74 6.09
C ALA A 57 -1.99 -5.64 5.27
N ASP A 58 -0.92 -6.33 5.69
CA ASP A 58 0.36 -6.37 4.96
C ASP A 58 0.20 -6.99 3.57
N ARG A 59 -0.60 -8.05 3.47
CA ARG A 59 -0.86 -8.73 2.20
C ARG A 59 -1.59 -7.82 1.24
N GLU A 60 -2.65 -7.12 1.67
CA GLU A 60 -3.34 -6.17 0.80
C GLU A 60 -2.43 -4.97 0.45
N ARG A 61 -1.67 -4.43 1.41
CA ARG A 61 -0.70 -3.35 1.16
C ARG A 61 0.26 -3.73 0.03
N ALA A 62 0.75 -4.97 0.00
CA ALA A 62 1.68 -5.43 -1.04
C ALA A 62 1.07 -5.35 -2.46
N TYR A 63 -0.24 -5.61 -2.62
CA TYR A 63 -0.91 -5.41 -3.91
C TYR A 63 -0.99 -3.93 -4.29
N TRP A 64 -1.38 -3.07 -3.35
CA TRP A 64 -1.40 -1.62 -3.56
C TRP A 64 -0.01 -1.08 -3.93
N ASP A 65 1.06 -1.57 -3.28
CA ASP A 65 2.44 -1.16 -3.57
C ASP A 65 2.88 -1.64 -4.96
N GLY A 66 2.51 -2.86 -5.36
CA GLY A 66 2.75 -3.35 -6.71
C GLY A 66 2.08 -2.47 -7.77
N TRP A 67 0.81 -2.10 -7.55
CA TRP A 67 0.08 -1.20 -8.44
C TRP A 67 0.65 0.21 -8.45
N LEU A 68 0.99 0.78 -7.28
CA LEU A 68 1.65 2.07 -7.14
C LEU A 68 2.92 2.13 -8.00
N ASN A 69 3.80 1.14 -7.86
CA ASN A 69 5.05 1.09 -8.60
C ASN A 69 4.81 0.97 -10.11
N ALA A 70 3.85 0.14 -10.53
CA ALA A 70 3.50 0.01 -11.95
C ALA A 70 3.00 1.34 -12.54
N VAL A 71 2.10 2.04 -11.84
CA VAL A 71 1.56 3.34 -12.25
C VAL A 71 2.66 4.41 -12.27
N TYR A 72 3.52 4.45 -11.23
CA TYR A 72 4.65 5.37 -11.17
C TYR A 72 5.59 5.23 -12.38
N GLN A 73 5.98 4.00 -12.73
CA GLN A 73 6.88 3.76 -13.86
C GLN A 73 6.27 4.21 -15.19
N GLN A 74 4.97 3.93 -15.40
CA GLN A 74 4.25 4.34 -16.60
C GLN A 74 4.17 5.88 -16.69
N LEU A 75 3.79 6.55 -15.60
CA LEU A 75 3.68 8.00 -15.56
C LEU A 75 5.05 8.66 -15.75
N TYR A 76 6.09 8.20 -15.04
CA TYR A 76 7.44 8.74 -15.18
C TYR A 76 7.95 8.63 -16.62
N ALA A 77 7.78 7.48 -17.27
CA ALA A 77 8.20 7.29 -18.67
C ALA A 77 7.47 8.25 -19.63
N ARG A 78 6.15 8.44 -19.44
CA ARG A 78 5.36 9.40 -20.23
C ARG A 78 5.88 10.82 -20.04
N LEU A 79 6.07 11.26 -18.80
CA LEU A 79 6.56 12.61 -18.49
C LEU A 79 7.98 12.82 -19.02
N ALA A 80 8.86 11.83 -18.91
CA ALA A 80 10.23 11.92 -19.42
C ALA A 80 10.27 12.11 -20.96
N ALA A 81 9.36 11.44 -21.68
CA ALA A 81 9.23 11.60 -23.13
C ALA A 81 8.69 13.00 -23.52
N GLN A 82 7.83 13.59 -22.69
CA GLN A 82 7.33 14.96 -22.86
C GLN A 82 8.43 15.99 -22.54
N ASP A 83 9.15 15.80 -21.43
CA ASP A 83 10.28 16.62 -20.98
C ASP A 83 11.40 16.70 -22.03
N ALA A 84 11.62 15.63 -22.80
CA ALA A 84 12.60 15.56 -23.88
C ALA A 84 12.23 16.41 -25.10
N GLN A 85 10.94 16.66 -25.32
CA GLN A 85 10.41 17.49 -26.42
C GLN A 85 10.14 18.93 -25.98
N ALA A 86 10.10 19.20 -24.67
CA ALA A 86 9.82 20.51 -24.12
C ALA A 86 10.98 21.50 -24.33
N PRO A 87 10.70 22.81 -24.43
CA PRO A 87 11.73 23.85 -24.43
C PRO A 87 12.68 23.73 -23.23
N THR A 88 13.94 24.14 -23.38
CA THR A 88 14.97 23.98 -22.34
C THR A 88 14.66 24.71 -21.03
N TYR A 89 13.86 25.76 -21.08
CA TYR A 89 13.43 26.52 -19.90
C TYR A 89 12.21 25.92 -19.19
N ALA A 90 11.54 24.92 -19.78
CA ALA A 90 10.38 24.29 -19.15
C ALA A 90 10.82 23.46 -17.94
N PRO A 91 10.08 23.52 -16.81
CA PRO A 91 10.28 22.62 -15.69
C PRO A 91 10.20 21.16 -16.12
N LYS A 92 11.00 20.29 -15.50
CA LYS A 92 11.05 18.86 -15.81
C LYS A 92 10.06 18.10 -14.94
N GLU A 93 8.95 17.67 -15.52
CA GLU A 93 7.84 17.03 -14.81
C GLU A 93 8.23 15.64 -14.27
N ALA A 94 9.04 14.87 -15.00
CA ALA A 94 9.45 13.54 -14.56
C ALA A 94 10.30 13.60 -13.28
N GLU A 95 11.24 14.54 -13.23
CA GLU A 95 12.06 14.75 -12.03
C GLU A 95 11.21 15.28 -10.88
N ALA A 96 10.27 16.21 -11.14
CA ALA A 96 9.33 16.68 -10.11
C ALA A 96 8.46 15.55 -9.54
N LEU A 97 7.98 14.63 -10.39
CA LEU A 97 7.24 13.43 -9.96
C LEU A 97 8.11 12.55 -9.05
N ARG A 98 9.37 12.29 -9.42
CA ARG A 98 10.29 11.48 -8.63
C ARG A 98 10.55 12.09 -7.26
N GLU A 99 10.81 13.40 -7.21
CA GLU A 99 11.05 14.09 -5.94
C GLU A 99 9.79 14.10 -5.05
N MET A 100 8.61 14.29 -5.63
CA MET A 100 7.34 14.17 -4.91
C MET A 100 7.16 12.77 -4.31
N GLN A 101 7.43 11.70 -5.06
CA GLN A 101 7.33 10.32 -4.54
C GLN A 101 8.32 10.06 -3.41
N ARG A 102 9.56 10.55 -3.52
CA ARG A 102 10.56 10.43 -2.44
C ARG A 102 10.13 11.15 -1.17
N ALA A 103 9.59 12.36 -1.30
CA ALA A 103 9.05 13.11 -0.17
C ALA A 103 7.82 12.43 0.46
N TRP A 104 6.94 11.87 -0.37
CA TRP A 104 5.78 11.12 0.08
C TRP A 104 6.16 9.89 0.91
N ILE A 105 7.21 9.15 0.54
CA ILE A 105 7.69 8.02 1.36
C ILE A 105 8.04 8.48 2.77
N GLY A 106 8.78 9.59 2.90
CA GLY A 106 9.12 10.15 4.20
C GLY A 106 7.88 10.58 5.01
N PHE A 107 6.90 11.21 4.35
CA PHE A 107 5.62 11.55 4.98
C PHE A 107 4.86 10.30 5.46
N ARG A 108 4.72 9.29 4.61
CA ARG A 108 4.03 8.03 4.91
C ARG A 108 4.66 7.36 6.13
N ASP A 109 5.97 7.22 6.12
CA ASP A 109 6.69 6.51 7.19
C ASP A 109 6.59 7.28 8.52
N ALA A 110 6.70 8.62 8.49
CA ALA A 110 6.50 9.45 9.68
C ALA A 110 5.06 9.39 10.21
N LYS A 111 4.06 9.46 9.32
CA LYS A 111 2.65 9.35 9.67
C LYS A 111 2.35 7.99 10.29
N CYS A 112 2.75 6.90 9.66
CA CYS A 112 2.45 5.56 10.15
C CYS A 112 3.27 5.16 11.39
N GLY A 113 4.42 5.81 11.61
CA GLY A 113 5.13 5.76 12.90
C GLY A 113 4.36 6.48 14.01
N TYR A 114 3.77 7.64 13.72
CA TYR A 114 2.91 8.36 14.67
C TYR A 114 1.65 7.55 15.03
N GLU A 115 0.97 6.96 14.05
CA GLU A 115 -0.18 6.07 14.27
C GLU A 115 0.18 4.92 15.22
N ALA A 116 1.34 4.28 15.02
CA ALA A 116 1.82 3.23 15.91
C ALA A 116 2.09 3.75 17.34
N ALA A 117 2.65 4.95 17.48
CA ALA A 117 3.00 5.54 18.77
C ALA A 117 1.78 5.82 19.65
N GLN A 118 0.61 6.09 19.06
CA GLN A 118 -0.65 6.30 19.79
C GLN A 118 -1.07 5.08 20.63
N TRP A 119 -0.52 3.90 20.35
CA TRP A 119 -0.78 2.66 21.10
C TRP A 119 0.11 2.47 22.33
N GLY A 120 1.01 3.40 22.64
CA GLY A 120 1.78 3.40 23.88
C GLY A 120 2.66 2.16 24.10
N GLY A 121 3.12 1.51 23.02
CA GLY A 121 3.90 0.27 23.08
C GLY A 121 3.05 -1.02 23.23
N GLY A 122 1.73 -0.91 23.18
CA GLY A 122 0.82 -2.06 23.16
C GLY A 122 0.88 -2.86 21.85
N THR A 123 0.35 -4.09 21.89
CA THR A 123 0.39 -5.03 20.75
C THR A 123 -0.42 -4.58 19.52
N GLY A 124 -1.31 -3.59 19.68
CA GLY A 124 -2.05 -2.98 18.57
C GLY A 124 -1.22 -2.03 17.70
N ALA A 125 -0.03 -1.62 18.15
CA ALA A 125 0.85 -0.72 17.39
C ALA A 125 1.22 -1.29 16.00
N GLY A 126 1.48 -2.60 15.93
CA GLY A 126 1.83 -3.28 14.68
C GLY A 126 0.72 -3.17 13.63
N PRO A 127 -0.49 -3.71 13.90
CA PRO A 127 -1.63 -3.58 12.99
C PRO A 127 -1.97 -2.14 12.63
N ALA A 128 -1.91 -1.21 13.58
CA ALA A 128 -2.19 0.20 13.30
C ALA A 128 -1.21 0.80 12.29
N SER A 129 0.09 0.53 12.46
CA SER A 129 1.12 0.96 11.52
C SER A 129 0.89 0.37 10.13
N VAL A 130 0.69 -0.95 10.04
CA VAL A 130 0.52 -1.63 8.75
C VAL A 130 -0.75 -1.18 8.02
N THR A 131 -1.86 -1.00 8.73
CA THR A 131 -3.11 -0.47 8.17
C THR A 131 -2.93 0.97 7.69
N CYS A 132 -2.21 1.82 8.42
CA CYS A 132 -1.85 3.15 7.92
C CYS A 132 -1.06 3.07 6.61
N HIS A 133 -0.04 2.21 6.54
CA HIS A 133 0.76 2.03 5.33
C HIS A 133 -0.11 1.55 4.15
N LEU A 134 -1.05 0.64 4.39
CA LEU A 134 -2.04 0.20 3.41
C LEU A 134 -2.83 1.37 2.83
N HIS A 135 -3.44 2.19 3.70
CA HIS A 135 -4.30 3.29 3.24
C HIS A 135 -3.50 4.39 2.52
N GLU A 136 -2.31 4.74 3.01
CA GLU A 136 -1.47 5.74 2.36
C GLU A 136 -0.96 5.26 1.00
N THR A 137 -0.61 3.97 0.89
CA THR A 137 -0.16 3.39 -0.39
C THR A 137 -1.31 3.37 -1.41
N ALA A 138 -2.52 3.01 -0.98
CA ALA A 138 -3.70 3.05 -1.84
C ALA A 138 -4.03 4.48 -2.31
N ARG A 139 -4.03 5.44 -1.38
CA ARG A 139 -4.24 6.87 -1.67
C ARG A 139 -3.24 7.37 -2.71
N GLN A 140 -1.96 7.04 -2.55
CA GLN A 140 -0.92 7.49 -3.47
C GLN A 140 -1.04 6.82 -4.84
N MET A 141 -1.39 5.54 -4.91
CA MET A 141 -1.64 4.85 -6.17
C MET A 141 -2.78 5.54 -6.94
N LEU A 142 -3.91 5.82 -6.27
CA LEU A 142 -5.06 6.48 -6.87
C LEU A 142 -4.76 7.92 -7.29
N TYR A 143 -3.95 8.64 -6.51
CA TYR A 143 -3.46 9.96 -6.89
C TYR A 143 -2.65 9.90 -8.18
N LEU A 144 -1.69 8.97 -8.27
CA LEU A 144 -0.87 8.80 -9.48
C LEU A 144 -1.70 8.36 -10.70
N GLN A 145 -2.70 7.51 -10.49
CA GLN A 145 -3.57 7.02 -11.55
C GLN A 145 -4.49 8.14 -12.08
N SER A 146 -4.99 9.00 -11.21
CA SER A 146 -5.81 10.15 -11.62
C SER A 146 -4.98 11.32 -12.16
N SER A 147 -3.71 11.44 -11.78
CA SER A 147 -2.80 12.42 -12.35
C SER A 147 -2.45 12.05 -13.80
N ARG A 148 -3.16 12.66 -14.77
CA ARG A 148 -2.81 12.69 -16.21
C ARG A 148 -2.78 11.34 -16.95
N LEU A 149 -3.00 10.20 -16.30
CA LEU A 149 -3.27 8.90 -16.94
C LEU A 149 -4.76 8.70 -17.26
N GLY A 150 -5.64 9.50 -16.62
CA GLY A 150 -7.08 9.53 -16.89
C GLY A 150 -7.53 10.63 -17.85
N ASP A 151 -6.59 11.40 -18.42
CA ASP A 151 -6.81 12.29 -19.59
C ASP A 151 -6.63 11.49 -20.89
#